data_AF-G2GH76-F1
#
_entry.id   AF-G2GH76-F1
#
_cell.length_a   1.000
_cell.length_b   1.000
_cell.length_c   1.000
_cell.angle_alpha   90.00
_cell.angle_beta   90.00
_cell.angle_gamma   90.00
#
_symmetry.space_group_name_H-M   'P 1'
#
loop_
_entity.id
_entity.type
_entity.pdbx_description
1 polymer ?
#
loop_
_entity_poly.entity_id
_entity_poly.type
_entity_poly.pdbx_seq_one_letter_code
_entity_poly.pdbx_strand_id
1 'polypeptide(L)'
;MRRLRSKAEKGPLGRSQISQAKQEITQAGAFLAWLADRDRTIEHCQQADPDAWHTEKLATRRPAQTFLRWCMKTSRMPRLTLPPQVINQDDAPLHQHRRLAILRRILNDDSLPLRARIAAALVLLYAQSVTRIVRLTVDDIIDDGATVTVRLGDPPSPLPEPVADLMRAYIQSCQHLPYASSRSSQWLFPGRQPGQPMNPVSLQVHLRKIGVPPQRGRTSAIRQLVLQAPAPVIAKALGYHDKTATRLVTKAGGTWSRYAPGDHTR
;
A
#
# COMPACT_ATOMS: atom_id res chain seq x y z
N MET A 1 14.28 -7.51 16.24
CA MET A 1 15.06 -8.54 15.53
C MET A 1 14.33 -9.88 15.29
N ARG A 2 13.73 -10.54 16.30
CA ARG A 2 13.06 -11.86 16.13
C ARG A 2 11.92 -11.90 15.10
N ARG A 3 11.12 -10.83 14.98
CA ARG A 3 10.04 -10.71 13.99
C ARG A 3 10.52 -10.52 12.54
N LEU A 4 11.70 -9.94 12.34
CA LEU A 4 12.29 -9.76 11.01
C LEU A 4 13.01 -11.03 10.56
N ARG A 5 13.69 -11.75 11.49
CA ARG A 5 14.25 -13.08 11.22
C ARG A 5 13.17 -14.10 10.87
N SER A 6 12.12 -14.19 11.68
CA SER A 6 10.96 -15.05 11.40
C SER A 6 10.20 -14.72 10.10
N LYS A 7 10.30 -13.48 9.60
CA LYS A 7 9.71 -13.09 8.31
C LYS A 7 10.67 -13.26 7.13
N ALA A 8 11.97 -13.06 7.34
CA ALA A 8 13.01 -13.35 6.36
C ALA A 8 13.08 -14.86 6.06
N GLU A 9 12.84 -15.70 7.07
CA GLU A 9 12.66 -17.16 6.92
C GLU A 9 11.46 -17.55 6.03
N LYS A 10 10.49 -16.65 5.84
CA LYS A 10 9.28 -16.88 5.01
C LYS A 10 9.32 -16.17 3.65
N GLY A 11 10.42 -15.49 3.33
CA GLY A 11 10.62 -14.80 2.05
C GLY A 11 11.38 -13.46 2.17
N PRO A 12 11.84 -12.88 1.04
CA PRO A 12 12.65 -11.67 1.05
C PRO A 12 11.90 -10.47 1.65
N LEU A 13 12.51 -9.82 2.64
CA LEU A 13 11.97 -8.65 3.31
C LEU A 13 11.85 -7.48 2.34
N GLY A 14 10.67 -6.87 2.24
CA GLY A 14 10.46 -5.70 1.38
C GLY A 14 11.29 -4.49 1.85
N ARG A 15 11.83 -3.68 0.93
CA ARG A 15 12.65 -2.50 1.23
C ARG A 15 12.02 -1.54 2.26
N SER A 16 10.69 -1.42 2.29
CA SER A 16 9.97 -0.63 3.30
C SER A 16 10.12 -1.18 4.72
N GLN A 17 10.18 -2.50 4.89
CA GLN A 17 10.38 -3.15 6.19
C GLN A 17 11.83 -2.97 6.66
N ILE A 18 12.78 -2.99 5.72
CA ILE A 18 14.20 -2.70 6.01
C ILE A 18 14.38 -1.25 6.44
N SER A 19 13.76 -0.31 5.72
CA SER A 19 13.80 1.13 6.08
C SER A 19 13.18 1.38 7.45
N GLN A 20 12.06 0.75 7.75
CA GLN A 20 11.41 0.84 9.06
C GLN A 20 12.30 0.28 10.17
N ALA A 21 12.92 -0.89 9.94
CA ALA A 21 13.84 -1.48 10.91
C ALA A 21 15.07 -0.60 11.18
N LYS A 22 15.65 0.00 10.14
CA LYS A 22 16.75 0.96 10.28
C LYS A 22 16.32 2.16 11.13
N GLN A 23 15.14 2.71 10.84
CA GLN A 23 14.61 3.85 11.58
C GLN A 23 14.32 3.51 13.05
N GLU A 24 13.80 2.32 13.34
CA GLU A 24 13.62 1.82 14.71
C GLU A 24 14.95 1.74 15.47
N ILE A 25 16.02 1.22 14.85
CA ILE A 25 17.35 1.13 15.46
C ILE A 25 17.94 2.52 15.72
N THR A 26 17.89 3.41 14.71
CA THR A 26 18.41 4.78 14.84
C THR A 26 17.70 5.54 15.97
N GLN A 27 16.37 5.42 16.06
CA GLN A 27 15.60 6.11 17.09
C GLN A 27 15.75 5.47 18.48
N ALA A 28 15.98 4.15 18.57
CA ALA A 28 16.33 3.51 19.83
C ALA A 28 17.68 4.00 20.36
N GLY A 29 18.70 4.10 19.50
CA GLY A 29 19.99 4.66 19.86
C GLY A 29 19.90 6.14 20.26
N ALA A 30 19.15 6.94 19.51
CA ALA A 30 18.93 8.35 19.82
C ALA A 30 18.23 8.57 21.17
N PHE A 31 17.27 7.71 21.52
CA PHE A 31 16.61 7.75 22.82
C PHE A 31 17.57 7.41 23.98
N LEU A 32 18.38 6.37 23.83
CA LEU A 32 19.38 5.99 24.84
C LEU A 32 20.42 7.08 25.04
N ALA A 33 20.88 7.72 23.97
CA ALA A 33 21.79 8.86 24.05
C ALA A 33 21.14 10.06 24.75
N TRP A 34 19.86 10.35 24.44
CA TRP A 34 19.11 11.44 25.07
C TRP A 34 18.86 11.23 26.57
N LEU A 35 18.71 9.96 27.00
CA LEU A 35 18.64 9.59 28.41
C LEU A 35 20.00 9.72 29.10
N ALA A 36 21.07 9.28 28.45
CA ALA A 36 22.43 9.37 28.99
C ALA A 36 22.87 10.83 29.21
N ASP A 37 22.49 11.74 28.30
CA ASP A 37 22.68 13.19 28.43
C ASP A 37 21.95 13.80 29.66
N ARG A 38 21.03 13.06 30.28
CA ARG A 38 20.27 13.46 31.47
C ARG A 38 20.65 12.64 32.70
N ASP A 39 21.79 11.94 32.65
CA ASP A 39 22.28 11.03 33.69
C ASP A 39 21.24 9.98 34.12
N ARG A 40 20.37 9.55 33.19
CA ARG A 40 19.35 8.54 33.44
C ARG A 40 19.64 7.26 32.67
N THR A 41 19.46 6.13 33.35
CA THR A 41 19.49 4.81 32.71
C THR A 41 18.09 4.36 32.35
N ILE A 42 18.00 3.45 31.37
CA ILE A 42 16.70 2.93 30.91
C ILE A 42 15.91 2.20 32.01
N GLU A 43 16.61 1.68 33.03
CA GLU A 43 16.04 0.98 34.18
C GLU A 43 15.35 1.95 35.16
N HIS A 44 15.84 3.18 35.25
CA HIS A 44 15.30 4.24 36.12
C HIS A 44 14.45 5.27 35.36
N CYS A 45 14.02 4.92 34.15
CA CYS A 45 13.24 5.82 33.33
C CYS A 45 11.84 6.02 33.93
N GLN A 46 11.42 7.27 34.02
CA GLN A 46 10.12 7.69 34.56
C GLN A 46 9.18 8.12 33.44
N GLN A 47 7.89 8.26 33.74
CA GLN A 47 6.88 8.68 32.75
C GLN A 47 7.20 10.03 32.08
N ALA A 48 7.85 10.94 32.80
CA ALA A 48 8.26 12.24 32.27
C ALA A 48 9.26 12.15 31.10
N ASP A 49 10.10 11.10 31.07
CA ASP A 49 11.14 10.94 30.06
C ASP A 49 10.59 10.59 28.66
N PRO A 50 9.76 9.55 28.45
CA PRO A 50 9.16 9.28 27.16
C PRO A 50 8.21 10.41 26.73
N ASP A 51 7.55 11.09 27.67
CA ASP A 51 6.67 12.22 27.37
C ASP A 51 7.48 13.42 26.85
N ALA A 52 8.57 13.81 27.55
CA ALA A 52 9.48 14.85 27.10
C ALA A 52 10.14 14.51 25.76
N TRP A 53 10.59 13.26 25.59
CA TRP A 53 11.15 12.77 24.34
C TRP A 53 10.17 12.94 23.17
N HIS A 54 8.88 12.65 23.39
CA HIS A 54 7.86 12.72 22.35
C HIS A 54 7.34 14.14 22.06
N THR A 55 7.51 15.09 22.99
CA THR A 55 7.06 16.49 22.85
C THR A 55 7.78 17.25 21.73
N GLU A 56 9.10 17.07 21.55
CA GLU A 56 9.84 17.87 20.56
C GLU A 56 9.52 17.50 19.10
N LYS A 57 9.47 16.21 18.75
CA LYS A 57 9.27 15.73 17.36
C LYS A 57 8.57 14.37 17.33
N LEU A 58 7.29 14.35 17.66
CA LEU A 58 6.48 13.14 17.80
C LEU A 58 6.59 12.19 16.58
N ALA A 59 6.50 12.68 15.35
CA ALA A 59 6.54 11.85 14.14
C ALA A 59 7.89 11.12 13.93
N THR A 60 9.01 11.81 14.17
CA THR A 60 10.36 11.28 13.94
C THR A 60 10.83 10.35 15.06
N ARG A 61 10.41 10.63 16.29
CA ARG A 61 10.80 9.91 17.51
C ARG A 61 9.90 8.72 17.86
N ARG A 62 8.72 8.64 17.25
CA ARG A 62 7.77 7.50 17.35
C ARG A 62 8.35 6.11 17.11
N PRO A 63 9.27 5.86 16.15
CA PRO A 63 9.84 4.54 15.93
C PRO A 63 10.56 3.94 17.16
N ALA A 64 10.98 4.78 18.12
CA ALA A 64 11.51 4.31 19.40
C ALA A 64 10.49 3.51 20.24
N GLN A 65 9.18 3.70 20.03
CA GLN A 65 8.14 3.00 20.81
C GLN A 65 8.21 1.47 20.66
N THR A 66 8.64 0.95 19.51
CA THR A 66 8.84 -0.51 19.33
C THR A 66 9.90 -1.04 20.28
N PHE A 67 10.99 -0.28 20.47
CA PHE A 67 12.06 -0.59 21.40
C PHE A 67 11.59 -0.44 22.86
N LEU A 68 10.91 0.65 23.21
CA LEU A 68 10.40 0.88 24.57
C LEU A 68 9.42 -0.22 25.01
N ARG A 69 8.48 -0.61 24.14
CA ARG A 69 7.58 -1.74 24.42
C ARG A 69 8.33 -3.05 24.60
N TRP A 70 9.44 -3.25 23.89
CA TRP A 70 10.28 -4.43 24.07
C TRP A 70 10.98 -4.39 25.43
N CYS A 71 11.56 -3.27 25.84
CA CYS A 71 12.19 -3.10 27.15
C CYS A 71 11.21 -3.34 28.31
N MET A 72 9.98 -2.80 28.21
CA MET A 72 8.92 -3.06 29.18
C MET A 72 8.52 -4.54 29.24
N LYS A 73 8.50 -5.22 28.08
CA LYS A 73 8.16 -6.64 27.97
C LYS A 73 9.27 -7.54 28.54
N THR A 74 10.53 -7.15 28.41
CA THR A 74 11.69 -7.88 28.92
C THR A 74 12.12 -7.44 30.31
N SER A 75 11.30 -6.61 30.99
CA SER A 75 11.56 -6.07 32.33
C SER A 75 12.88 -5.29 32.45
N ARG A 76 13.35 -4.70 31.35
CA ARG A 76 14.54 -3.80 31.29
C ARG A 76 14.19 -2.34 31.57
N MET A 77 12.91 -2.06 31.73
CA MET A 77 12.35 -0.73 31.97
C MET A 77 11.02 -0.90 32.72
N PRO A 78 10.65 0.04 33.60
CA PRO A 78 9.32 0.09 34.20
C PRO A 78 8.22 0.13 33.12
N ARG A 79 7.03 -0.39 33.43
CA ARG A 79 5.88 -0.26 32.52
C ARG A 79 5.39 1.18 32.54
N LEU A 80 5.67 1.91 31.46
CA LEU A 80 5.26 3.29 31.28
C LEU A 80 4.19 3.40 30.19
N THR A 81 3.40 4.46 30.26
CA THR A 81 2.39 4.77 29.25
C THR A 81 3.07 5.44 28.07
N LEU A 82 3.02 4.80 26.90
CA LEU A 82 3.49 5.41 25.66
C LEU A 82 2.30 6.09 24.97
N PRO A 83 2.51 7.25 24.32
CA PRO A 83 1.46 7.89 23.54
C PRO A 83 0.83 6.87 22.60
N PRO A 84 -0.52 6.77 22.56
CA PRO A 84 -1.19 5.85 21.67
C PRO A 84 -0.70 6.10 20.25
N GLN A 85 -0.62 5.03 19.47
CA GLN A 85 -0.22 5.13 18.08
C GLN A 85 -1.31 5.91 17.33
N VAL A 86 -1.23 7.25 17.35
CA VAL A 86 -2.08 8.09 16.53
C VAL A 86 -1.54 7.94 15.11
N ILE A 87 -2.09 6.94 14.43
CA ILE A 87 -2.06 6.86 12.99
C ILE A 87 -2.84 8.10 12.53
N ASN A 88 -2.15 9.23 12.37
CA ASN A 88 -2.66 10.40 11.63
C ASN A 88 -2.74 10.00 10.14
N GLN A 89 -3.49 8.95 9.83
CA GLN A 89 -4.10 8.78 8.54
C GLN A 89 -5.51 9.27 8.78
N ASP A 90 -5.90 10.35 8.11
CA ASP A 90 -7.31 10.56 7.81
C ASP A 90 -7.80 9.30 7.06
N ASP A 91 -8.18 8.28 7.83
CA ASP A 91 -8.67 6.98 7.36
C ASP A 91 -10.07 7.12 6.75
N ALA A 92 -10.67 8.31 6.87
CA ALA A 92 -11.88 8.67 6.17
C ALA A 92 -11.68 8.42 4.66
N PRO A 93 -12.48 7.50 4.07
CA PRO A 93 -12.40 7.24 2.64
C PRO A 93 -12.60 8.53 1.87
N LEU A 94 -12.02 8.58 0.67
CA LEU A 94 -12.34 9.66 -0.25
C LEU A 94 -13.86 9.71 -0.49
N HIS A 95 -14.45 10.89 -0.29
CA HIS A 95 -15.85 11.13 -0.67
C HIS A 95 -16.06 10.82 -2.15
N GLN A 96 -17.23 10.27 -2.49
CA GLN A 96 -17.53 9.81 -3.84
C GLN A 96 -17.35 10.92 -4.89
N HIS A 97 -17.83 12.14 -4.61
CA HIS A 97 -17.63 13.31 -5.47
C HIS A 97 -16.15 13.58 -5.76
N ARG A 98 -15.31 13.52 -4.73
CA ARG A 98 -13.86 13.75 -4.89
C ARG A 98 -13.19 12.62 -5.67
N ARG A 99 -13.60 11.36 -5.42
CA ARG A 99 -13.13 10.20 -6.19
C ARG A 99 -13.48 10.34 -7.67
N LEU A 100 -14.72 10.70 -8.00
CA LEU A 100 -15.18 10.91 -9.38
C LEU A 100 -14.47 12.10 -10.05
N ALA A 101 -14.25 13.21 -9.33
CA ALA A 101 -13.51 14.34 -9.85
C ALA A 101 -12.06 13.97 -10.21
N ILE A 102 -11.41 13.18 -9.36
CA ILE A 102 -10.06 12.66 -9.63
C ILE A 102 -10.07 11.70 -10.83
N LEU A 103 -11.05 10.79 -10.90
CA LEU A 103 -11.22 9.89 -12.06
C LEU A 103 -11.39 10.68 -13.37
N ARG A 104 -12.26 11.68 -13.40
CA ARG A 104 -12.43 12.56 -14.58
C ARG A 104 -11.14 13.26 -14.96
N ARG A 105 -10.41 13.79 -13.97
CA ARG A 105 -9.12 14.45 -14.22
C ARG A 105 -8.10 13.48 -14.81
N ILE A 106 -7.90 12.30 -14.23
CA ILE A 106 -6.93 11.33 -14.77
C ILE A 106 -7.33 10.80 -16.14
N LEU A 107 -8.60 10.91 -16.54
CA LEU A 107 -9.05 10.49 -17.87
C LEU A 107 -8.87 11.61 -18.91
N ASN A 108 -9.04 12.88 -18.53
CA ASN A 108 -9.09 13.99 -19.48
C ASN A 108 -7.85 14.91 -19.48
N ASP A 109 -6.99 14.82 -18.45
CA ASP A 109 -5.83 15.71 -18.29
C ASP A 109 -4.56 15.07 -18.90
N ASP A 110 -4.30 15.39 -20.17
CA ASP A 110 -3.16 14.87 -20.92
C ASP A 110 -1.80 15.45 -20.49
N SER A 111 -1.80 16.50 -19.65
CA SER A 111 -0.57 17.00 -19.02
C SER A 111 -0.02 16.02 -17.96
N LEU A 112 -0.86 15.09 -17.48
CA LEU A 112 -0.45 14.11 -16.48
C LEU A 112 0.29 12.95 -17.14
N PRO A 113 1.40 12.47 -16.53
CA PRO A 113 2.10 11.30 -17.02
C PRO A 113 1.16 10.08 -17.12
N LEU A 114 1.12 9.45 -18.30
CA LEU A 114 0.24 8.30 -18.59
C LEU A 114 0.37 7.17 -17.56
N ARG A 115 1.61 6.89 -17.15
CA ARG A 115 1.93 5.99 -16.04
C ARG A 115 1.18 6.29 -14.75
N ALA A 116 1.11 7.57 -14.36
CA ALA A 116 0.45 7.98 -13.12
C ALA A 116 -1.08 7.90 -13.26
N ARG A 117 -1.61 8.20 -14.45
CA ARG A 117 -3.04 8.06 -14.78
C ARG A 117 -3.50 6.62 -14.64
N ILE A 118 -2.79 5.66 -15.24
CA ILE A 118 -3.14 4.23 -15.14
C ILE A 118 -3.01 3.71 -13.71
N ALA A 119 -1.92 4.05 -13.02
CA ALA A 119 -1.76 3.64 -11.63
C ALA A 119 -2.89 4.20 -10.74
N ALA A 120 -3.33 5.44 -10.99
CA ALA A 120 -4.47 6.02 -10.29
C ALA A 120 -5.78 5.31 -10.62
N ALA A 121 -6.02 4.96 -11.88
CA ALA A 121 -7.20 4.20 -12.29
C ALA A 121 -7.25 2.82 -11.60
N LEU A 122 -6.13 2.10 -11.55
CA LEU A 122 -6.04 0.81 -10.85
C LEU A 122 -6.32 0.91 -9.34
N VAL A 123 -5.90 2.01 -8.70
CA VAL A 123 -6.22 2.27 -7.29
C VAL A 123 -7.70 2.63 -7.11
N LEU A 124 -8.25 3.50 -7.97
CA LEU A 124 -9.56 4.11 -7.76
C LEU A 124 -10.72 3.26 -8.27
N LEU A 125 -10.50 2.41 -9.27
CA LEU A 125 -11.50 1.50 -9.83
C LEU A 125 -11.41 0.11 -9.20
N TYR A 126 -10.20 -0.47 -9.18
CA TYR A 126 -9.98 -1.86 -8.74
C TYR A 126 -9.44 -1.97 -7.32
N ALA A 127 -9.41 -0.85 -6.60
CA ALA A 127 -8.87 -0.78 -5.25
C ALA A 127 -7.41 -1.24 -5.13
N GLN A 128 -6.65 -1.42 -6.22
CA GLN A 128 -5.37 -2.15 -6.14
C GLN A 128 -4.34 -1.42 -5.28
N SER A 129 -3.57 -2.19 -4.52
CA SER A 129 -2.48 -1.62 -3.71
C SER A 129 -1.31 -1.23 -4.59
N VAL A 130 -0.62 -0.13 -4.28
CA VAL A 130 0.59 0.31 -5.01
C VAL A 130 1.64 -0.80 -5.10
N THR A 131 1.77 -1.62 -4.05
CA THR A 131 2.68 -2.77 -4.01
C THR A 131 2.32 -3.90 -4.97
N ARG A 132 1.03 -4.08 -5.29
CA ARG A 132 0.58 -5.03 -6.32
C ARG A 132 0.71 -4.43 -7.71
N ILE A 133 0.32 -3.15 -7.87
CA ILE A 133 0.39 -2.44 -9.15
C ILE A 133 1.80 -2.49 -9.74
N VAL A 134 2.84 -2.21 -8.95
CA VAL A 134 4.23 -2.25 -9.46
C VAL A 134 4.70 -3.64 -9.86
N ARG A 135 4.01 -4.70 -9.45
CA ARG A 135 4.33 -6.10 -9.77
C ARG A 135 3.55 -6.63 -10.97
N LEU A 136 2.69 -5.82 -11.59
CA LEU A 136 2.02 -6.21 -12.82
C LEU A 136 3.02 -6.25 -13.96
N THR A 137 2.91 -7.25 -14.82
CA THR A 137 3.65 -7.36 -16.07
C THR A 137 2.77 -6.95 -17.25
N VAL A 138 3.38 -6.75 -18.41
CA VAL A 138 2.62 -6.54 -19.66
C VAL A 138 1.75 -7.76 -19.98
N ASP A 139 2.22 -8.97 -19.66
CA ASP A 139 1.48 -10.23 -19.85
C ASP A 139 0.24 -10.36 -18.94
N ASP A 140 0.12 -9.53 -17.89
CA ASP A 140 -1.10 -9.45 -17.09
C ASP A 140 -2.20 -8.61 -17.77
N ILE A 141 -1.87 -7.95 -18.88
CA ILE A 141 -2.83 -7.21 -19.72
C ILE A 141 -3.16 -8.07 -20.93
N ILE A 142 -4.43 -8.40 -21.06
CA ILE A 142 -4.94 -9.20 -22.17
C ILE A 142 -5.85 -8.27 -22.98
N ASP A 143 -5.46 -8.00 -24.22
CA ASP A 143 -6.24 -7.20 -25.16
C ASP A 143 -6.67 -8.11 -26.31
N ASP A 144 -7.98 -8.37 -26.40
CA ASP A 144 -8.58 -9.15 -27.49
C ASP A 144 -9.06 -8.26 -28.66
N GLY A 145 -8.77 -6.95 -28.60
CA GLY A 145 -9.18 -5.94 -29.58
C GLY A 145 -10.57 -5.34 -29.33
N ALA A 146 -11.46 -6.05 -28.64
CA ALA A 146 -12.78 -5.56 -28.25
C ALA A 146 -12.82 -5.10 -26.78
N THR A 147 -12.11 -5.82 -25.91
CA THR A 147 -12.03 -5.58 -24.48
C THR A 147 -10.60 -5.74 -23.98
N VAL A 148 -10.16 -4.79 -23.17
CA VAL A 148 -8.90 -4.93 -22.44
C VAL A 148 -9.20 -5.46 -21.05
N THR A 149 -8.62 -6.59 -20.69
CA THR A 149 -8.75 -7.18 -19.37
C THR A 149 -7.41 -7.18 -18.64
N VAL A 150 -7.49 -7.15 -17.31
CA VAL A 150 -6.36 -7.02 -16.40
C VAL A 150 -6.42 -8.17 -15.40
N ARG A 151 -5.36 -8.98 -15.35
CA ARG A 151 -5.26 -10.17 -14.50
C ARG A 151 -4.91 -9.79 -13.06
N LEU A 152 -5.90 -9.32 -12.31
CA LEU A 152 -5.77 -9.01 -10.88
C LEU A 152 -6.02 -10.23 -9.99
N GLY A 153 -6.94 -11.07 -10.45
CA GLY A 153 -7.41 -12.31 -9.87
C GLY A 153 -8.06 -13.14 -10.96
N ASP A 154 -8.94 -14.06 -10.56
CA ASP A 154 -9.61 -14.98 -11.46
C ASP A 154 -11.14 -14.91 -11.25
N PRO A 155 -11.93 -14.54 -12.27
CA PRO A 155 -11.54 -14.24 -13.66
C PRO A 155 -10.82 -12.89 -13.83
N PRO A 156 -10.10 -12.66 -14.95
CA PRO A 156 -9.52 -11.36 -15.29
C PRO A 156 -10.58 -10.24 -15.28
N SER A 157 -10.20 -9.07 -14.79
CA SER A 157 -11.12 -7.94 -14.63
C SER A 157 -11.13 -7.07 -15.89
N PRO A 158 -12.29 -6.79 -16.51
CA PRO A 158 -12.37 -5.92 -17.68
C PRO A 158 -12.09 -4.47 -17.31
N LEU A 159 -11.28 -3.78 -18.11
CA LEU A 159 -11.03 -2.34 -18.04
C LEU A 159 -12.19 -1.59 -18.72
N PRO A 160 -12.88 -0.67 -18.03
CA PRO A 160 -13.90 0.15 -18.66
C PRO A 160 -13.24 1.16 -19.59
N GLU A 161 -13.88 1.44 -20.72
CA GLU A 161 -13.51 2.62 -21.51
C GLU A 161 -13.83 3.90 -20.71
N PRO A 162 -12.93 4.91 -20.70
CA PRO A 162 -11.76 5.11 -21.57
C PRO A 162 -10.40 4.67 -20.97
N VAL A 163 -10.40 3.89 -19.88
CA VAL A 163 -9.15 3.43 -19.24
C VAL A 163 -8.43 2.37 -20.09
N ALA A 164 -9.19 1.57 -20.84
CA ALA A 164 -8.64 0.60 -21.77
C ALA A 164 -7.82 1.29 -22.87
N ASP A 165 -8.33 2.36 -23.49
CA ASP A 165 -7.57 3.18 -24.43
C ASP A 165 -6.26 3.73 -23.82
N LEU A 166 -6.33 4.27 -22.59
CA LEU A 166 -5.13 4.75 -21.88
C LEU A 166 -4.12 3.63 -21.65
N MET A 167 -4.59 2.42 -21.30
CA MET A 167 -3.72 1.26 -21.11
C MET A 167 -3.03 0.85 -22.42
N ARG A 168 -3.75 0.80 -23.55
CA ARG A 168 -3.17 0.51 -24.87
C ARG A 168 -2.08 1.53 -25.23
N ALA A 169 -2.38 2.82 -25.10
CA ALA A 169 -1.42 3.90 -25.36
C ALA A 169 -0.16 3.77 -24.48
N TYR A 170 -0.33 3.32 -23.23
CA TYR A 170 0.79 3.15 -22.32
C TYR A 170 1.66 1.94 -22.66
N ILE A 171 1.06 0.82 -23.02
CA ILE A 171 1.80 -0.36 -23.47
C ILE A 171 2.61 -0.03 -24.71
N GLN A 172 2.02 0.67 -25.68
CA GLN A 172 2.74 1.18 -26.86
C GLN A 172 3.92 2.06 -26.46
N SER A 173 3.72 3.01 -25.53
CA SER A 173 4.83 3.85 -25.03
C SER A 173 5.94 3.05 -24.34
N CYS A 174 5.60 1.93 -23.68
CA CYS A 174 6.56 1.06 -22.99
C CYS A 174 7.43 0.27 -23.98
N GLN A 175 6.93 -0.06 -25.17
CA GLN A 175 7.68 -0.77 -26.21
C GLN A 175 8.84 0.06 -26.77
N HIS A 176 8.73 1.40 -26.72
CA HIS A 176 9.77 2.31 -27.20
C HIS A 176 10.85 2.63 -26.14
N LEU A 177 10.78 2.06 -24.93
CA LEU A 177 11.83 2.28 -23.92
C LEU A 177 13.10 1.50 -24.28
N PRO A 178 14.31 2.08 -24.06
CA PRO A 178 15.59 1.50 -24.47
C PRO A 178 15.95 0.16 -23.83
N TYR A 179 15.15 -0.32 -22.88
CA TYR A 179 15.32 -1.62 -22.19
C TYR A 179 14.23 -2.65 -22.56
N ALA A 180 13.43 -2.39 -23.60
CA ALA A 180 12.37 -3.31 -24.05
C ALA A 180 12.91 -4.68 -24.54
N SER A 181 14.21 -4.78 -24.84
CA SER A 181 14.83 -5.96 -25.44
C SER A 181 15.13 -7.11 -24.46
N SER A 182 15.07 -6.89 -23.14
CA SER A 182 15.28 -7.97 -22.16
C SER A 182 14.01 -8.82 -22.02
N ARG A 183 14.07 -9.99 -22.64
CA ARG A 183 12.98 -10.92 -22.97
C ARG A 183 12.38 -11.71 -21.79
N SER A 184 12.59 -11.29 -20.55
CA SER A 184 12.01 -11.90 -19.35
C SER A 184 11.05 -10.93 -18.66
N SER A 185 9.74 -11.16 -18.84
CA SER A 185 8.61 -10.46 -18.22
C SER A 185 8.79 -8.95 -18.06
N GLN A 186 8.43 -8.21 -19.11
CA GLN A 186 8.42 -6.74 -19.07
C GLN A 186 7.43 -6.28 -17.99
N TRP A 187 7.95 -5.64 -16.93
CA TRP A 187 7.11 -5.02 -15.91
C TRP A 187 6.26 -3.92 -16.53
N LEU A 188 4.96 -3.90 -16.24
CA LEU A 188 4.06 -2.83 -16.68
C LEU A 188 4.51 -1.46 -16.13
N PHE A 189 5.11 -1.47 -14.94
CA PHE A 189 5.71 -0.29 -14.33
C PHE A 189 7.22 -0.50 -14.13
N PRO A 190 8.05 -0.26 -15.15
CA PRO A 190 9.48 -0.51 -15.05
C PRO A 190 10.17 0.47 -14.09
N GLY A 191 11.17 -0.03 -13.37
CA GLY A 191 12.07 0.74 -12.52
C GLY A 191 13.20 1.40 -13.29
N ARG A 192 14.13 2.04 -12.56
CA ARG A 192 15.35 2.64 -13.16
C ARG A 192 16.42 1.59 -13.50
N GLN A 193 16.37 0.43 -12.85
CA GLN A 193 17.28 -0.67 -13.11
C GLN A 193 16.61 -1.65 -14.09
N PRO A 194 17.33 -2.13 -15.12
CA PRO A 194 16.81 -3.14 -16.05
C PRO A 194 16.28 -4.37 -15.30
N GLY A 195 15.15 -4.90 -15.76
CA GLY A 195 14.50 -6.09 -15.18
C GLY A 195 13.89 -5.90 -13.79
N GLN A 196 13.92 -4.70 -13.19
CA GLN A 196 13.29 -4.44 -11.90
C GLN A 196 11.99 -3.64 -12.03
N PRO A 197 10.97 -3.95 -11.19
CA PRO A 197 9.76 -3.14 -11.12
C PRO A 197 10.05 -1.79 -10.47
N MET A 198 9.12 -0.85 -10.65
CA MET A 198 9.15 0.43 -9.96
C MET A 198 9.14 0.26 -8.44
N ASN A 199 9.88 1.12 -7.75
CA ASN A 199 9.74 1.23 -6.31
C ASN A 199 8.30 1.70 -5.94
N PRO A 200 7.56 0.95 -5.08
CA PRO A 200 6.24 1.35 -4.61
C PRO A 200 6.20 2.76 -3.98
N VAL A 201 7.28 3.16 -3.28
CA VAL A 201 7.36 4.48 -2.64
C VAL A 201 7.38 5.59 -3.70
N SER A 202 8.13 5.38 -4.78
CA SER A 202 8.18 6.33 -5.89
C SER A 202 6.83 6.44 -6.58
N LEU A 203 6.13 5.31 -6.80
CA LEU A 203 4.78 5.34 -7.36
C LEU A 203 3.80 6.07 -6.43
N GLN A 204 3.89 5.86 -5.12
CA GLN A 204 3.07 6.57 -4.14
C GLN A 204 3.31 8.07 -4.16
N VAL A 205 4.56 8.52 -4.33
CA VAL A 205 4.89 9.95 -4.49
C VAL A 205 4.26 10.51 -5.77
N HIS A 206 4.34 9.78 -6.89
CA HIS A 206 3.72 10.23 -8.15
C HIS A 206 2.19 10.35 -8.02
N LEU A 207 1.53 9.37 -7.39
CA LEU A 207 0.09 9.43 -7.13
C LEU A 207 -0.29 10.61 -6.24
N ARG A 208 0.49 10.89 -5.19
CA ARG A 208 0.24 12.05 -4.33
C ARG A 208 0.40 13.38 -5.07
N LYS A 209 1.39 13.50 -5.96
CA LYS A 209 1.60 14.71 -6.78
C LYS A 209 0.40 15.02 -7.68
N ILE A 210 -0.29 14.01 -8.19
CA ILE A 210 -1.52 14.19 -8.98
C ILE A 210 -2.79 14.26 -8.12
N GLY A 211 -2.65 14.35 -6.79
CA GLY A 211 -3.77 14.50 -5.85
C GLY A 211 -4.50 13.20 -5.52
N VAL A 212 -3.91 12.04 -5.81
CA VAL A 212 -4.48 10.72 -5.50
C VAL A 212 -3.85 10.17 -4.21
N PRO A 213 -4.54 10.24 -3.05
CA PRO A 213 -4.10 9.55 -1.84
C PRO A 213 -4.37 8.04 -1.95
N PRO A 214 -3.36 7.16 -2.11
CA PRO A 214 -3.62 5.79 -2.55
C PRO A 214 -4.43 4.96 -1.56
N GLN A 215 -4.20 5.17 -0.25
CA GLN A 215 -4.92 4.45 0.81
C GLN A 215 -6.39 4.86 0.88
N ARG A 216 -6.67 6.17 0.87
CA ARG A 216 -8.06 6.69 0.90
C ARG A 216 -8.82 6.36 -0.38
N GLY A 217 -8.13 6.37 -1.52
CA GLY A 217 -8.68 5.98 -2.83
C GLY A 217 -9.06 4.51 -2.84
N ARG A 218 -8.16 3.65 -2.38
CA ARG A 218 -8.41 2.22 -2.20
C ARG A 218 -9.60 1.96 -1.27
N THR A 219 -9.65 2.58 -0.08
CA THR A 219 -10.77 2.38 0.85
C THR A 219 -12.10 2.82 0.25
N SER A 220 -12.12 3.94 -0.48
CA SER A 220 -13.30 4.45 -1.18
C SER A 220 -13.75 3.49 -2.29
N ALA A 221 -12.81 3.02 -3.11
CA ALA A 221 -13.09 2.05 -4.18
C ALA A 221 -13.69 0.74 -3.62
N ILE A 222 -13.13 0.22 -2.52
CA ILE A 222 -13.66 -1.01 -1.91
C ILE A 222 -15.09 -0.82 -1.40
N ARG A 223 -15.37 0.30 -0.71
CA ARG A 223 -16.74 0.60 -0.26
C ARG A 223 -17.72 0.62 -1.43
N GLN A 224 -17.32 1.24 -2.55
CA GLN A 224 -18.15 1.28 -3.74
C GLN A 224 -18.37 -0.11 -4.35
N LEU A 225 -17.31 -0.90 -4.47
CA LEU A 225 -17.40 -2.24 -5.07
C LEU A 225 -18.34 -3.15 -4.25
N VAL A 226 -18.26 -3.11 -2.92
CA VAL A 226 -19.10 -3.93 -2.03
C VAL A 226 -20.60 -3.57 -2.11
N LEU A 227 -20.94 -2.38 -2.61
CA LEU A 227 -22.33 -2.02 -2.93
C LEU A 227 -22.82 -2.67 -4.23
N GLN A 228 -21.91 -3.05 -5.13
CA GLN A 228 -22.21 -3.58 -6.46
C GLN A 228 -22.17 -5.11 -6.52
N ALA A 229 -21.37 -5.75 -5.66
CA ALA A 229 -21.24 -7.19 -5.63
C ALA A 229 -20.88 -7.72 -4.22
N PRO A 230 -21.14 -9.00 -3.93
CA PRO A 230 -20.67 -9.64 -2.70
C PRO A 230 -19.14 -9.61 -2.61
N ALA A 231 -18.62 -9.36 -1.41
CA ALA A 231 -17.18 -9.26 -1.20
C ALA A 231 -16.35 -10.51 -1.55
N PRO A 232 -16.85 -11.75 -1.39
CA PRO A 232 -16.10 -12.92 -1.87
C PRO A 232 -15.83 -12.87 -3.37
N VAL A 233 -16.83 -12.43 -4.16
CA VAL A 233 -16.70 -12.28 -5.62
C VAL A 233 -15.68 -11.19 -5.94
N ILE A 234 -15.78 -10.04 -5.28
CA ILE A 234 -14.82 -8.93 -5.45
C ILE A 234 -13.41 -9.36 -5.06
N ALA A 235 -13.26 -10.14 -3.99
CA ALA A 235 -11.97 -10.62 -3.55
C ALA A 235 -11.34 -11.58 -4.56
N LYS A 236 -12.13 -12.51 -5.11
CA LYS A 236 -11.68 -13.43 -6.15
C LYS A 236 -11.25 -12.67 -7.41
N ALA A 237 -12.10 -11.78 -7.93
CA ALA A 237 -11.84 -10.99 -9.13
C ALA A 237 -10.64 -10.05 -9.00
N LEU A 238 -10.43 -9.46 -7.81
CA LEU A 238 -9.34 -8.51 -7.55
C LEU A 238 -8.08 -9.14 -6.93
N GLY A 239 -8.09 -10.46 -6.74
CA GLY A 239 -7.00 -11.25 -6.17
C GLY A 239 -6.67 -10.91 -4.71
N TYR A 240 -7.67 -10.56 -3.91
CA TYR A 240 -7.54 -10.42 -2.46
C TYR A 240 -7.64 -11.77 -1.76
N HIS A 241 -6.75 -12.00 -0.80
CA HIS A 241 -6.85 -13.16 0.09
C HIS A 241 -8.11 -13.05 0.97
N ASP A 242 -8.83 -14.16 1.18
CA ASP A 242 -10.09 -14.26 1.93
C ASP A 242 -10.12 -13.46 3.25
N LYS A 243 -9.06 -13.57 4.08
CA LYS A 243 -8.97 -12.82 5.35
C LYS A 243 -9.01 -11.30 5.16
N THR A 244 -8.51 -10.81 4.03
CA THR A 244 -8.57 -9.39 3.67
C THR A 244 -9.97 -9.04 3.17
N ALA A 245 -10.62 -9.91 2.39
CA ALA A 245 -11.99 -9.75 1.94
C ALA A 245 -12.98 -9.60 3.10
N THR A 246 -12.94 -10.50 4.07
CA THR A 246 -13.82 -10.46 5.26
C THR A 246 -13.62 -9.19 6.06
N ARG A 247 -12.37 -8.79 6.32
CA ARG A 247 -12.06 -7.54 7.03
C ARG A 247 -12.57 -6.30 6.27
N LEU A 248 -12.59 -6.37 4.95
CA LEU A 248 -13.12 -5.29 4.10
C LEU A 248 -14.65 -5.23 4.13
N VAL A 249 -15.36 -6.36 4.19
CA VAL A 249 -16.83 -6.41 4.44
C VAL A 249 -17.17 -5.73 5.75
N THR A 250 -16.51 -6.15 6.83
CA THR A 250 -16.78 -5.61 8.18
C THR A 250 -16.52 -4.11 8.24
N LYS A 251 -15.47 -3.62 7.56
CA LYS A 251 -15.15 -2.18 7.49
C LYS A 251 -16.04 -1.37 6.55
N ALA A 252 -16.67 -2.02 5.57
CA ALA A 252 -17.60 -1.38 4.64
C ALA A 252 -19.04 -1.35 5.15
N GLY A 253 -19.34 -2.01 6.28
CA GLY A 253 -20.69 -2.06 6.86
C GLY A 253 -21.68 -2.87 6.01
N GLY A 254 -21.19 -3.74 5.13
CA GLY A 254 -22.03 -4.47 4.19
C GLY A 254 -22.83 -5.59 4.85
N THR A 255 -24.16 -5.56 4.69
CA THR A 255 -25.15 -6.52 5.20
C THR A 255 -25.23 -7.80 4.35
N TRP A 256 -24.14 -8.26 3.74
CA TRP A 256 -24.13 -9.49 2.94
C TRP A 256 -23.74 -10.69 3.81
N SER A 257 -24.62 -11.09 4.76
CA SER A 257 -24.27 -12.13 5.75
C SER A 257 -24.39 -13.58 5.24
N ARG A 258 -24.85 -13.81 4.01
CA ARG A 258 -25.15 -15.17 3.49
C ARG A 258 -24.81 -15.33 2.01
N TYR A 259 -23.55 -15.11 1.63
CA TYR A 259 -23.07 -15.56 0.32
C TYR A 259 -22.40 -16.93 0.48
N ALA A 260 -23.04 -17.99 -0.01
CA ALA A 260 -22.44 -19.32 -0.08
C ALA A 260 -21.38 -19.32 -1.21
N PRO A 261 -20.13 -19.74 -0.95
CA PRO A 261 -19.14 -19.86 -2.00
C PRO A 261 -19.59 -20.93 -2.99
N GLY A 262 -19.87 -20.51 -4.23
CA GLY A 262 -20.15 -21.42 -5.33
C GLY A 262 -18.88 -22.20 -5.68
N ASP A 263 -18.98 -23.52 -5.61
CA ASP A 263 -17.93 -24.45 -6.00
C ASP A 263 -17.77 -24.37 -7.53
N HIS A 264 -16.62 -23.94 -8.01
CA HIS A 264 -16.31 -23.87 -9.44
C HIS A 264 -15.10 -24.74 -9.73
N THR A 265 -15.27 -26.05 -9.55
CA THR A 265 -14.56 -27.06 -10.33
C THR A 265 -15.46 -27.48 -11.48
N ARG A 266 -15.25 -26.88 -12.66
CA ARG A 266 -15.45 -27.53 -13.96
C ARG A 266 -14.80 -26.73 -15.07
#